data_AF-A0A080M2R7-F1
#
_entry.id   AF-A0A080M2R7-F1
#
_cell.length_a   1.000
_cell.length_b   1.000
_cell.length_c   1.000
_cell.angle_alpha   90.00
_cell.angle_beta   90.00
_cell.angle_gamma   90.00
#
_symmetry.space_group_name_H-M   'P 1'
#
loop_
_entity.id
_entity.type
_entity.pdbx_description
1 polymer ?
#
loop_
_entity_poly.entity_id
_entity_poly.type
_entity_poly.pdbx_seq_one_letter_code
_entity_poly.pdbx_strand_id
1 'polypeptide(L)'
;MWEQSSAAQRVVLNQLYWVAYYAQIVSAEIATIFLNQVSAAGIYTLEDFRLVCDNLDLETKQERAHIHAFKTVGEAVEHTLFGERLFTYPMRSLYDHTMVFADSNAAKDFWRRLQIQAFTLLSSSNAFLGSQYLLVRGLRTLNGKLVQHRLSSYYLQHPDREHAPLPSAISYWHFMDESFHFNTSRLVGLEVPRVLEAPTNFERWVVNRGVAGCQRDHFHFSVAVNGIFWYEPAIFPVIYKIFRSPVFAMDDGEARAMMEACFARESDGLTAAAETHRIAAESYRAFVEPVTWLNAGNREMRTMRKNDVGRYLAGNRSQLAGFRPK
;
A
#
# COMPACT_ATOMS: atom_id res chain seq x y z
N MET A 1 8.73 18.83 12.85
CA MET A 1 7.39 19.33 12.50
C MET A 1 6.40 19.27 13.67
N TRP A 2 6.03 18.07 14.16
CA TRP A 2 4.99 17.92 15.19
C TRP A 2 5.20 18.83 16.42
N GLU A 3 6.39 18.82 17.01
CA GLU A 3 6.66 19.63 18.19
C GLU A 3 6.64 21.14 17.94
N GLN A 4 6.95 21.56 16.71
CA GLN A 4 6.97 22.97 16.31
C GLN A 4 5.58 23.48 15.87
N SER A 5 4.60 22.57 15.77
CA SER A 5 3.24 22.90 15.33
C SER A 5 2.37 23.34 16.50
N SER A 6 1.54 24.34 16.27
CA SER A 6 0.45 24.72 17.19
C SER A 6 -0.55 23.59 17.41
N ALA A 7 -1.39 23.69 18.44
CA ALA A 7 -2.43 22.69 18.71
C ALA A 7 -3.36 22.47 17.50
N ALA A 8 -3.79 23.55 16.83
CA ALA A 8 -4.63 23.46 15.63
C ALA A 8 -3.90 22.79 14.46
N GLN A 9 -2.63 23.13 14.24
CA GLN A 9 -1.81 22.49 13.20
C GLN A 9 -1.58 21.01 13.46
N ARG A 10 -1.42 20.58 14.72
CA ARG A 10 -1.31 19.15 15.07
C ARG A 10 -2.58 18.36 14.72
N VAL A 11 -3.76 18.97 14.89
CA VAL A 11 -5.02 18.37 14.43
C VAL A 11 -5.02 18.20 12.92
N VAL A 12 -4.60 19.22 12.18
CA VAL A 12 -4.51 19.14 10.71
C VAL A 12 -3.48 18.11 10.26
N LEU A 13 -2.31 18.03 10.90
CA LEU A 13 -1.31 17.00 10.62
C LEU A 13 -1.88 15.59 10.81
N ASN A 14 -2.67 15.37 11.86
CA ASN A 14 -3.34 14.10 12.09
C ASN A 14 -4.39 13.79 11.01
N GLN A 15 -5.17 14.79 10.59
CA GLN A 15 -6.12 14.63 9.48
C GLN A 15 -5.41 14.29 8.17
N LEU A 16 -4.32 15.00 7.85
CA LEU A 16 -3.50 14.75 6.67
C LEU A 16 -2.87 13.36 6.67
N TYR A 17 -2.44 12.84 7.83
CA TYR A 17 -1.98 11.46 7.96
C TYR A 17 -3.05 10.48 7.46
N TRP A 18 -4.30 10.63 7.92
CA TRP A 18 -5.41 9.77 7.50
C TRP A 18 -5.76 9.93 6.02
N VAL A 19 -5.79 11.17 5.52
CA VAL A 19 -6.05 11.42 4.08
C VAL A 19 -5.01 10.75 3.20
N ALA A 20 -3.72 10.92 3.52
CA ALA A 20 -2.63 10.30 2.78
C ALA A 20 -2.70 8.76 2.88
N TYR A 21 -3.02 8.24 4.06
CA TYR A 21 -3.20 6.81 4.29
C TYR A 21 -4.34 6.22 3.43
N TYR A 22 -5.50 6.86 3.45
CA TYR A 22 -6.67 6.45 2.67
C TYR A 22 -6.44 6.54 1.16
N ALA A 23 -5.74 7.57 0.67
CA ALA A 23 -5.42 7.70 -0.74
C ALA A 23 -4.58 6.52 -1.28
N GLN A 24 -3.67 5.99 -0.45
CA GLN A 24 -2.91 4.79 -0.79
C GLN A 24 -3.79 3.54 -0.83
N ILE A 25 -4.68 3.36 0.14
CA ILE A 25 -5.55 2.19 0.22
C ILE A 25 -6.47 2.13 -0.99
N VAL A 26 -7.12 3.24 -1.36
CA VAL A 26 -7.97 3.34 -2.56
C VAL A 26 -7.25 2.83 -3.82
N SER A 27 -5.95 3.11 -3.96
CA SER A 27 -5.15 2.63 -5.09
C SER A 27 -5.05 1.11 -5.10
N ALA A 28 -4.81 0.51 -3.94
CA ALA A 28 -4.69 -0.93 -3.79
C ALA A 28 -6.04 -1.63 -4.01
N GLU A 29 -7.13 -1.09 -3.48
CA GLU A 29 -8.48 -1.68 -3.58
C GLU A 29 -9.00 -1.73 -5.02
N ILE A 30 -8.72 -0.71 -5.84
CA ILE A 30 -9.04 -0.73 -7.28
C ILE A 30 -8.36 -1.92 -7.96
N ALA A 31 -7.10 -2.18 -7.62
CA ALA A 31 -6.38 -3.32 -8.16
C ALA A 31 -6.94 -4.65 -7.63
N THR A 32 -7.30 -4.70 -6.35
CA THR A 32 -7.92 -5.88 -5.72
C THR A 32 -9.24 -6.24 -6.39
N ILE A 33 -10.14 -5.29 -6.62
CA ILE A 33 -11.42 -5.53 -7.30
C ILE A 33 -11.21 -6.22 -8.65
N PHE A 34 -10.30 -5.71 -9.48
CA PHE A 34 -10.07 -6.28 -10.79
C PHE A 34 -9.45 -7.68 -10.70
N LEU A 35 -8.43 -7.84 -9.86
CA LEU A 35 -7.68 -9.09 -9.78
C LEU A 35 -8.44 -10.19 -9.03
N ASN A 36 -9.40 -9.86 -8.16
CA ASN A 36 -10.36 -10.82 -7.61
C ASN A 36 -11.18 -11.47 -8.72
N GLN A 37 -11.66 -10.69 -9.69
CA GLN A 37 -12.41 -11.23 -10.84
C GLN A 37 -11.53 -12.13 -11.72
N VAL A 38 -10.28 -11.73 -11.93
CA VAL A 38 -9.30 -12.53 -12.68
C VAL A 38 -9.00 -13.86 -11.99
N SER A 39 -8.76 -13.83 -10.68
CA SER A 39 -8.52 -15.03 -9.90
C SER A 39 -9.74 -15.94 -9.86
N ALA A 40 -10.94 -15.39 -9.68
CA ALA A 40 -12.19 -16.14 -9.72
C ALA A 40 -12.35 -16.86 -11.07
N ALA A 41 -12.11 -16.17 -12.19
CA ALA A 41 -12.15 -16.78 -13.52
C ALA A 41 -11.14 -17.95 -13.66
N GLY A 42 -9.92 -17.78 -13.15
CA GLY A 42 -8.87 -18.80 -13.22
C GLY A 42 -9.17 -20.07 -12.43
N ILE A 43 -9.89 -19.96 -11.31
CA ILE A 43 -10.23 -21.10 -10.44
C ILE A 43 -11.64 -21.65 -10.70
N TYR A 44 -12.48 -20.95 -11.46
CA TYR A 44 -13.89 -21.30 -11.70
C TYR A 44 -14.07 -22.68 -12.34
N THR A 45 -13.09 -23.14 -13.11
CA THR A 45 -13.13 -24.45 -13.78
C THR A 45 -12.99 -25.62 -12.80
N LEU A 46 -12.69 -25.37 -11.53
CA LEU A 46 -12.61 -26.40 -10.49
C LEU A 46 -13.96 -26.48 -9.77
N GLU A 47 -14.69 -27.59 -9.95
CA GLU A 47 -16.09 -27.74 -9.49
C GLU A 47 -16.29 -27.40 -8.00
N ASP A 48 -15.35 -27.81 -7.14
CA ASP A 48 -15.44 -27.61 -5.68
C ASP A 48 -15.05 -26.20 -5.19
N PHE A 49 -14.62 -25.29 -6.08
CA PHE A 49 -14.08 -23.98 -5.72
C PHE A 49 -15.08 -22.82 -5.86
N ARG A 50 -16.37 -23.12 -6.07
CA ARG A 50 -17.42 -22.10 -6.18
C ARG A 50 -17.47 -21.15 -4.98
N LEU A 51 -17.34 -21.69 -3.76
CA LEU A 51 -17.35 -20.87 -2.54
C LEU A 51 -16.20 -19.86 -2.50
N VAL A 52 -15.04 -20.21 -3.07
CA VAL A 52 -13.92 -19.26 -3.20
C VAL A 52 -14.28 -18.12 -4.14
N CYS A 53 -14.94 -18.41 -5.26
CA CYS A 53 -15.42 -17.39 -6.19
C CYS A 53 -16.45 -16.46 -5.52
N ASP A 54 -17.42 -17.03 -4.80
CA ASP A 54 -18.44 -16.26 -4.07
C ASP A 54 -17.82 -15.34 -3.01
N ASN A 55 -16.77 -15.80 -2.33
CA ASN A 55 -16.01 -14.98 -1.38
C ASN A 55 -15.27 -13.83 -2.09
N LEU A 56 -14.65 -14.07 -3.25
CA LEU A 56 -13.96 -13.00 -4.01
C LEU A 56 -14.94 -11.94 -4.53
N ASP A 57 -16.18 -12.32 -4.82
CA ASP A 57 -17.27 -11.40 -5.17
C ASP A 57 -17.74 -10.58 -3.96
N LEU A 58 -17.83 -11.19 -2.77
CA LEU A 58 -18.11 -10.48 -1.53
C LEU A 58 -17.02 -9.45 -1.24
N GLU A 59 -15.75 -9.85 -1.29
CA GLU A 59 -14.61 -8.95 -1.08
C GLU A 59 -14.68 -7.78 -2.07
N THR A 60 -14.94 -8.06 -3.34
CA THR A 60 -15.11 -7.02 -4.37
C THR A 60 -16.19 -5.98 -4.01
N LYS A 61 -17.27 -6.38 -3.32
CA LYS A 61 -18.29 -5.43 -2.84
C LYS A 61 -17.81 -4.62 -1.65
N GLN A 62 -17.08 -5.24 -0.72
CA GLN A 62 -16.46 -4.56 0.42
C GLN A 62 -15.47 -3.49 -0.03
N GLU A 63 -14.57 -3.82 -0.97
CA GLU A 63 -13.59 -2.86 -1.51
C GLU A 63 -14.25 -1.65 -2.18
N ARG A 64 -15.43 -1.81 -2.80
CA ARG A 64 -16.17 -0.65 -3.33
C ARG A 64 -16.70 0.26 -2.23
N ALA A 65 -17.15 -0.31 -1.12
CA ALA A 65 -17.61 0.46 0.03
C ALA A 65 -16.43 1.19 0.69
N HIS A 66 -15.28 0.52 0.81
CA HIS A 66 -14.05 1.11 1.32
C HIS A 66 -13.61 2.31 0.47
N ILE A 67 -13.47 2.12 -0.85
CA ILE A 67 -13.13 3.21 -1.79
C ILE A 67 -14.07 4.39 -1.61
N HIS A 68 -15.38 4.14 -1.52
CA HIS A 68 -16.36 5.20 -1.37
C HIS A 68 -16.18 5.98 -0.07
N ALA A 69 -16.00 5.30 1.06
CA ALA A 69 -15.78 5.94 2.36
C ALA A 69 -14.49 6.77 2.37
N PHE A 70 -13.37 6.18 1.93
CA PHE A 70 -12.06 6.81 1.89
C PHE A 70 -12.01 8.03 0.99
N LYS A 71 -12.59 7.94 -0.22
CA LYS A 71 -12.67 9.07 -1.12
C LYS A 71 -13.53 10.19 -0.57
N THR A 72 -14.69 9.87 0.02
CA THR A 72 -15.60 10.88 0.57
C THR A 72 -14.93 11.68 1.68
N VAL A 73 -14.31 11.00 2.64
CA VAL A 73 -13.61 11.67 3.75
C VAL A 73 -12.37 12.41 3.26
N GLY A 74 -11.55 11.78 2.40
CA GLY A 74 -10.32 12.37 1.89
C GLY A 74 -10.57 13.65 1.10
N GLU A 75 -11.48 13.62 0.15
CA GLU A 75 -11.79 14.78 -0.70
C GLU A 75 -12.45 15.91 0.09
N ALA A 76 -13.32 15.60 1.07
CA ALA A 76 -13.93 16.60 1.93
C ALA A 76 -12.90 17.35 2.78
N VAL A 77 -11.93 16.63 3.37
CA VAL A 77 -10.86 17.24 4.17
C VAL A 77 -9.96 18.12 3.31
N GLU A 78 -9.50 17.61 2.16
CA GLU A 78 -8.60 18.37 1.28
C GLU A 78 -9.25 19.62 0.70
N HIS A 79 -10.52 19.52 0.26
CA HIS A 79 -11.25 20.68 -0.24
C HIS A 79 -11.50 21.71 0.86
N THR A 80 -11.78 21.28 2.09
CA THR A 80 -12.02 22.20 3.22
C THR A 80 -10.74 22.94 3.63
N LEU A 81 -9.60 22.23 3.66
CA LEU A 81 -8.34 22.79 4.15
C LEU A 81 -7.54 23.54 3.07
N PHE A 82 -7.61 23.10 1.82
CA PHE A 82 -6.75 23.57 0.74
C PHE A 82 -7.51 24.01 -0.52
N GLY A 83 -8.80 23.73 -0.63
CA GLY A 83 -9.61 24.06 -1.81
C GLY A 83 -9.36 23.17 -3.03
N GLU A 84 -8.50 22.16 -2.90
CA GLU A 84 -8.11 21.26 -4.00
C GLU A 84 -7.60 19.92 -3.47
N ARG A 85 -7.49 18.93 -4.37
CA ARG A 85 -6.93 17.61 -4.04
C ARG A 85 -5.41 17.70 -3.93
N LEU A 86 -4.85 17.06 -2.90
CA LEU A 86 -3.40 17.00 -2.66
C LEU A 86 -2.87 15.57 -2.82
N PHE A 87 -3.38 14.66 -2.00
CA PHE A 87 -3.11 13.22 -2.03
C PHE A 87 -4.20 12.46 -2.79
N THR A 88 -5.47 12.89 -2.71
CA THR A 88 -6.57 12.21 -3.40
C THR A 88 -6.50 12.42 -4.92
N TYR A 89 -7.09 11.49 -5.69
CA TYR A 89 -7.07 11.53 -7.15
C TYR A 89 -8.37 10.99 -7.77
N PRO A 90 -8.67 11.38 -9.03
CA PRO A 90 -9.75 10.77 -9.81
C PRO A 90 -9.53 9.26 -9.95
N MET A 91 -10.61 8.47 -10.04
CA MET A 91 -10.49 7.01 -10.21
C MET A 91 -9.67 6.68 -11.46
N ARG A 92 -8.76 5.72 -11.32
CA ARG A 92 -7.83 5.28 -12.36
C ARG A 92 -7.98 3.79 -12.63
N SER A 93 -7.60 3.35 -13.82
CA SER A 93 -7.53 1.93 -14.15
C SER A 93 -6.33 1.26 -13.47
N LEU A 94 -6.36 -0.07 -13.29
CA LEU A 94 -5.19 -0.87 -12.91
C LEU A 94 -3.99 -0.67 -13.87
N TYR A 95 -4.28 -0.29 -15.12
CA TYR A 95 -3.27 -0.03 -16.15
C TYR A 95 -2.63 1.37 -16.03
N ASP A 96 -3.15 2.21 -15.16
CA ASP A 96 -2.59 3.52 -14.83
C ASP A 96 -1.81 3.44 -13.52
N HIS A 97 -0.93 4.42 -13.30
CA HIS A 97 -0.24 4.50 -12.01
C HIS A 97 -1.24 4.99 -10.97
N THR A 98 -1.60 4.12 -10.04
CA THR A 98 -2.52 4.43 -8.94
C THR A 98 -1.76 4.86 -7.68
N MET A 99 -0.52 4.39 -7.49
CA MET A 99 0.36 4.85 -6.43
C MET A 99 1.06 6.15 -6.84
N VAL A 100 1.39 7.00 -5.86
CA VAL A 100 2.12 8.28 -6.04
C VAL A 100 3.54 8.08 -6.62
N PHE A 101 3.95 6.85 -6.96
CA PHE A 101 5.31 6.51 -7.37
C PHE A 101 5.34 5.55 -8.56
N ALA A 102 5.83 6.06 -9.67
CA ALA A 102 6.97 5.44 -10.31
C ALA A 102 7.80 6.55 -10.96
N ASP A 103 9.12 6.55 -10.73
CA ASP A 103 10.05 7.18 -11.66
C ASP A 103 9.96 6.42 -13.00
N SER A 104 8.96 6.82 -13.78
CA SER A 104 8.54 6.15 -14.98
C SER A 104 8.59 7.08 -16.18
N ASN A 105 8.55 6.45 -17.34
CA ASN A 105 8.48 7.12 -18.63
C ASN A 105 7.54 6.33 -19.52
N ALA A 106 7.18 6.91 -20.67
CA ALA A 106 6.22 6.31 -21.59
C ALA A 106 6.57 4.87 -21.99
N ALA A 107 7.86 4.56 -22.16
CA ALA A 107 8.32 3.21 -22.49
C ALA A 107 8.10 2.24 -21.32
N LYS A 108 8.54 2.60 -20.10
CA LYS A 108 8.30 1.80 -18.88
C LYS A 108 6.80 1.57 -18.65
N ASP A 109 5.97 2.59 -18.90
CA ASP A 109 4.52 2.51 -18.74
C ASP A 109 3.88 1.56 -19.73
N PHE A 110 4.27 1.64 -21.00
CA PHE A 110 3.84 0.71 -22.03
C PHE A 110 4.17 -0.74 -21.65
N TRP A 111 5.42 -1.00 -21.26
CA TRP A 111 5.85 -2.33 -20.85
C TRP A 111 5.11 -2.84 -19.62
N ARG A 112 4.87 -1.98 -18.62
CA ARG A 112 4.09 -2.32 -17.43
C ARG A 112 2.67 -2.72 -17.80
N ARG A 113 2.00 -1.93 -18.66
CA ARG A 113 0.65 -2.22 -19.13
C ARG A 113 0.58 -3.58 -19.82
N LEU A 114 1.53 -3.85 -20.72
CA LEU A 114 1.60 -5.14 -21.42
C LEU A 114 1.80 -6.30 -20.44
N GLN A 115 2.67 -6.13 -19.43
CA GLN A 115 2.89 -7.15 -18.39
C GLN A 115 1.63 -7.44 -17.57
N ILE A 116 0.90 -6.40 -17.15
CA ILE A 116 -0.34 -6.57 -16.38
C ILE A 116 -1.41 -7.25 -17.24
N GLN A 117 -1.55 -6.87 -18.51
CA GLN A 117 -2.49 -7.51 -19.45
C GLN A 117 -2.15 -8.98 -19.68
N ALA A 118 -0.87 -9.29 -19.93
CA ALA A 118 -0.41 -10.67 -20.10
C ALA A 118 -0.65 -11.50 -18.83
N PHE A 119 -0.31 -10.97 -17.66
CA PHE A 119 -0.58 -11.64 -16.38
C PHE A 119 -2.08 -11.90 -16.19
N THR A 120 -2.92 -10.91 -16.46
CA THR A 120 -4.38 -11.02 -16.37
C THR A 120 -4.91 -12.16 -17.23
N LEU A 121 -4.50 -12.20 -18.50
CA LEU A 121 -4.93 -13.23 -19.44
C LEU A 121 -4.46 -14.63 -19.01
N LEU A 122 -3.22 -14.75 -18.54
CA LEU A 122 -2.67 -16.03 -18.09
C LEU A 122 -3.35 -16.52 -16.81
N SER A 123 -3.59 -15.63 -15.85
CA SER A 123 -4.22 -15.97 -14.57
C SER A 123 -5.70 -16.32 -14.72
N SER A 124 -6.44 -15.71 -15.66
CA SER A 124 -7.86 -16.02 -15.87
C SER A 124 -8.10 -17.39 -16.51
N SER A 125 -7.08 -18.01 -17.11
CA SER A 125 -7.17 -19.33 -17.74
C SER A 125 -6.33 -20.40 -17.04
N ASN A 126 -5.83 -20.14 -15.84
CA ASN A 126 -4.94 -21.04 -15.13
C ASN A 126 -5.17 -20.97 -13.62
N ALA A 127 -5.65 -22.07 -13.03
CA ALA A 127 -5.99 -22.11 -11.61
C ALA A 127 -4.80 -21.87 -10.68
N PHE A 128 -3.61 -22.38 -11.04
CA PHE A 128 -2.41 -22.11 -10.25
C PHE A 128 -2.11 -20.61 -10.26
N LEU A 129 -1.91 -19.98 -11.42
CA LEU A 129 -1.62 -18.54 -11.51
C LEU A 129 -2.74 -17.66 -10.94
N GLY A 130 -4.00 -18.05 -11.10
CA GLY A 130 -5.16 -17.41 -10.47
C GLY A 130 -5.06 -17.42 -8.94
N SER A 131 -4.69 -18.55 -8.34
CA SER A 131 -4.44 -18.64 -6.89
C SER A 131 -3.22 -17.83 -6.43
N GLN A 132 -2.18 -17.74 -7.27
CA GLN A 132 -0.92 -17.10 -6.88
C GLN A 132 -0.98 -15.57 -6.88
N TYR A 133 -1.96 -14.95 -7.55
CA TYR A 133 -2.29 -13.55 -7.26
C TYR A 133 -2.63 -13.35 -5.78
N LEU A 134 -3.42 -14.26 -5.19
CA LEU A 134 -3.81 -14.16 -3.78
C LEU A 134 -2.67 -14.44 -2.82
N LEU A 135 -1.65 -15.21 -3.21
CA LEU A 135 -0.37 -15.24 -2.50
C LEU A 135 0.28 -13.85 -2.45
N VAL A 136 0.39 -13.19 -3.61
CA VAL A 136 0.98 -11.85 -3.70
C VAL A 136 0.14 -10.83 -2.93
N ARG A 137 -1.19 -10.89 -3.03
CA ARG A 137 -2.11 -10.04 -2.24
C ARG A 137 -1.92 -10.25 -0.74
N GLY A 138 -1.84 -11.50 -0.29
CA GLY A 138 -1.59 -11.85 1.12
C GLY A 138 -0.31 -11.25 1.66
N LEU A 139 0.77 -11.23 0.87
CA LEU A 139 1.98 -10.48 1.19
C LEU A 139 1.68 -8.99 1.40
N ARG A 140 0.98 -8.33 0.47
CA ARG A 140 0.69 -6.89 0.59
C ARG A 140 -0.18 -6.56 1.81
N THR A 141 -1.18 -7.37 2.11
CA THR A 141 -2.10 -7.14 3.23
C THR A 141 -1.43 -7.34 4.60
N LEU A 142 -0.42 -8.20 4.72
CA LEU A 142 0.29 -8.43 6.00
C LEU A 142 0.85 -7.16 6.61
N ASN A 143 1.45 -6.30 5.79
CA ASN A 143 1.99 -5.04 6.27
C ASN A 143 0.89 -4.08 6.70
N GLY A 144 -0.17 -3.94 5.87
CA GLY A 144 -1.35 -3.15 6.22
C GLY A 144 -1.90 -3.54 7.58
N LYS A 145 -2.02 -4.84 7.84
CA LYS A 145 -2.48 -5.38 9.13
C LYS A 145 -1.62 -5.01 10.32
N LEU A 146 -0.29 -4.98 10.20
CA LEU A 146 0.59 -4.65 11.34
C LEU A 146 0.30 -3.25 11.88
N VAL A 147 0.09 -2.28 10.98
CA VAL A 147 -0.23 -0.91 11.36
C VAL A 147 -1.72 -0.74 11.67
N GLN A 148 -2.60 -1.29 10.83
CA GLN A 148 -4.05 -1.19 11.03
C GLN A 148 -4.50 -1.85 12.33
N HIS A 149 -3.89 -2.94 12.77
CA HIS A 149 -4.22 -3.57 14.04
C HIS A 149 -4.00 -2.63 15.23
N ARG A 150 -2.90 -1.87 15.22
CA ARG A 150 -2.63 -0.87 16.27
C ARG A 150 -3.65 0.28 16.20
N LEU A 151 -3.96 0.75 15.00
CA LEU A 151 -4.93 1.83 14.78
C LEU A 151 -6.36 1.42 15.16
N SER A 152 -6.79 0.21 14.81
CA SER A 152 -8.11 -0.34 15.11
C SER A 152 -8.28 -0.66 16.59
N SER A 153 -7.20 -1.01 17.29
CA SER A 153 -7.20 -1.24 18.73
C SER A 153 -7.65 0.01 19.50
N TYR A 154 -7.34 1.21 19.01
CA TYR A 154 -7.77 2.46 19.64
C TYR A 154 -9.29 2.56 19.70
N TYR A 155 -9.99 2.32 18.58
CA TYR A 155 -11.45 2.35 18.55
C TYR A 155 -12.05 1.23 19.40
N LEU A 156 -11.49 0.02 19.32
CA LEU A 156 -11.95 -1.12 20.09
C LEU A 156 -11.87 -0.87 21.61
N GLN A 157 -10.81 -0.21 22.08
CA GLN A 157 -10.58 0.07 23.49
C GLN A 157 -11.14 1.42 23.95
N HIS A 158 -11.72 2.21 23.04
CA HIS A 158 -12.24 3.52 23.38
C HIS A 158 -13.42 3.39 24.37
N PRO A 159 -13.40 4.10 25.51
CA PRO A 159 -14.42 3.96 26.55
C PRO A 159 -15.81 4.40 26.06
N ASP A 160 -15.86 5.31 25.10
CA ASP A 160 -17.08 5.78 24.43
C ASP A 160 -16.94 5.61 22.92
N ARG A 161 -17.35 4.45 22.39
CA ARG A 161 -17.20 4.14 20.96
C ARG A 161 -18.11 4.96 20.06
N GLU A 162 -19.23 5.48 20.59
CA GLU A 162 -20.17 6.30 19.81
C GLU A 162 -19.56 7.67 19.46
N HIS A 163 -18.76 8.23 20.37
CA HIS A 163 -18.09 9.52 20.18
C HIS A 163 -16.60 9.42 19.84
N ALA A 164 -16.10 8.22 19.54
CA ALA A 164 -14.71 8.05 19.13
C ALA A 164 -14.43 8.79 17.79
N PRO A 165 -13.20 9.28 17.55
CA PRO A 165 -12.86 9.96 16.31
C PRO A 165 -13.20 9.13 15.08
N LEU A 166 -13.94 9.71 14.13
CA LEU A 166 -14.42 9.04 12.91
C LEU A 166 -13.32 8.24 12.16
N PRO A 167 -12.08 8.74 11.98
CA PRO A 167 -11.03 7.97 11.31
C PRO A 167 -10.68 6.64 12.00
N SER A 168 -10.78 6.59 13.33
CA SER A 168 -10.54 5.36 14.10
C SER A 168 -11.65 4.32 13.90
N ALA A 169 -12.91 4.77 13.81
CA ALA A 169 -14.04 3.89 13.51
C ALA A 169 -13.94 3.32 12.09
N ILE A 170 -13.65 4.18 11.09
CA ILE A 170 -13.41 3.75 9.71
C ILE A 170 -12.27 2.73 9.66
N SER A 171 -11.14 3.02 10.31
CA SER A 171 -9.99 2.11 10.36
C SER A 171 -10.33 0.77 11.02
N TYR A 172 -11.20 0.75 12.03
CA TYR A 172 -11.63 -0.48 12.69
C TYR A 172 -12.48 -1.35 11.75
N TRP A 173 -13.51 -0.79 11.12
CA TRP A 173 -14.37 -1.55 10.22
C TRP A 173 -13.62 -2.04 8.98
N HIS A 174 -12.78 -1.19 8.40
CA HIS A 174 -11.88 -1.61 7.32
C HIS A 174 -10.95 -2.76 7.74
N PHE A 175 -10.37 -2.67 8.95
CA PHE A 175 -9.49 -3.73 9.46
C PHE A 175 -10.21 -5.07 9.66
N MET A 176 -11.50 -5.05 10.01
CA MET A 176 -12.29 -6.29 10.13
C MET A 176 -12.45 -6.98 8.77
N ASP A 177 -12.74 -6.22 7.72
CA ASP A 177 -12.88 -6.73 6.36
C ASP A 177 -11.53 -7.20 5.80
N GLU A 178 -10.47 -6.41 5.96
CA GLU A 178 -9.10 -6.82 5.60
C GLU A 178 -8.60 -8.05 6.39
N SER A 179 -9.14 -8.24 7.60
CA SER A 179 -8.88 -9.44 8.37
C SER A 179 -9.44 -10.70 7.71
N PHE A 180 -10.65 -10.59 7.17
CA PHE A 180 -11.27 -11.62 6.33
C PHE A 180 -10.51 -11.79 5.00
N HIS A 181 -10.20 -10.71 4.28
CA HIS A 181 -9.52 -10.75 2.96
C HIS A 181 -8.16 -11.44 3.02
N PHE A 182 -7.41 -11.20 4.09
CA PHE A 182 -6.14 -11.89 4.31
C PHE A 182 -6.32 -13.40 4.53
N ASN A 183 -7.36 -13.82 5.26
CA ASN A 183 -7.61 -15.24 5.46
C ASN A 183 -7.96 -15.92 4.13
N THR A 184 -8.80 -15.29 3.30
CA THR A 184 -9.02 -15.74 1.93
C THR A 184 -7.72 -15.79 1.14
N SER A 185 -6.90 -14.75 1.22
CA SER A 185 -5.60 -14.68 0.51
C SER A 185 -4.67 -15.83 0.90
N ARG A 186 -4.58 -16.09 2.21
CA ARG A 186 -3.75 -17.14 2.78
C ARG A 186 -4.25 -18.53 2.37
N LEU A 187 -5.55 -18.79 2.54
CA LEU A 187 -6.15 -20.07 2.17
C LEU A 187 -5.98 -20.31 0.66
N VAL A 188 -6.35 -19.33 -0.16
CA VAL A 188 -6.32 -19.56 -1.60
C VAL A 188 -4.90 -19.62 -2.14
N GLY A 189 -4.03 -18.70 -1.73
CA GLY A 189 -2.65 -18.62 -2.21
C GLY A 189 -1.75 -19.78 -1.76
N LEU A 190 -2.04 -20.42 -0.62
CA LEU A 190 -1.21 -21.48 -0.05
C LEU A 190 -1.82 -22.89 -0.13
N GLU A 191 -3.14 -23.03 -0.01
CA GLU A 191 -3.79 -24.34 0.08
C GLU A 191 -4.30 -24.84 -1.28
N VAL A 192 -4.84 -23.97 -2.15
CA VAL A 192 -5.27 -24.41 -3.51
C VAL A 192 -4.13 -25.05 -4.29
N PRO A 193 -2.90 -24.50 -4.33
CA PRO A 193 -1.80 -25.14 -5.05
C PRO A 193 -1.47 -26.56 -4.59
N ARG A 194 -1.87 -26.97 -3.38
CA ARG A 194 -1.58 -28.31 -2.85
C ARG A 194 -2.45 -29.40 -3.46
N VAL A 195 -3.59 -29.03 -4.03
CA VAL A 195 -4.52 -29.96 -4.70
C VAL A 195 -4.44 -29.86 -6.22
N LEU A 196 -3.57 -28.98 -6.75
CA LEU A 196 -3.28 -28.85 -8.17
C LEU A 196 -2.05 -29.67 -8.55
N GLU A 197 -1.84 -29.84 -9.86
CA GLU A 197 -0.57 -30.34 -10.37
C GLU A 197 0.59 -29.43 -9.96
N ALA A 198 1.79 -30.02 -9.84
CA ALA A 198 2.98 -29.25 -9.51
C ALA A 198 3.23 -28.17 -10.58
N PRO A 199 3.58 -26.94 -10.18
CA PRO A 199 3.70 -25.85 -11.13
C PRO A 199 4.85 -26.09 -12.10
N THR A 200 4.56 -25.83 -13.38
CA THR A 200 5.52 -25.83 -14.48
C THR A 200 6.60 -24.77 -14.29
N ASN A 201 7.71 -24.90 -15.01
CA ASN A 201 8.78 -23.91 -14.97
C ASN A 201 8.31 -22.50 -15.36
N PHE A 202 7.36 -22.41 -16.30
CA PHE A 202 6.78 -21.13 -16.72
C PHE A 202 5.97 -20.50 -15.58
N GLU A 203 5.09 -21.25 -14.94
CA GLU A 203 4.29 -20.76 -13.83
C GLU A 203 5.15 -20.32 -12.65
N ARG A 204 6.16 -21.13 -12.29
CA ARG A 204 7.15 -20.76 -11.27
C ARG A 204 7.83 -19.44 -11.60
N TRP A 205 8.21 -19.25 -12.87
CA TRP A 205 8.83 -18.01 -13.33
C TRP A 205 7.89 -16.81 -13.21
N VAL A 206 6.60 -16.95 -13.55
CA VAL A 206 5.59 -15.88 -13.41
C VAL A 206 5.43 -15.49 -11.94
N VAL A 207 5.21 -16.47 -11.05
CA VAL A 207 4.99 -16.21 -9.61
C VAL A 207 6.20 -15.55 -8.97
N ASN A 208 7.41 -16.03 -9.31
CA ASN A 208 8.63 -15.42 -8.78
C ASN A 208 8.80 -13.96 -9.23
N ARG A 209 8.30 -13.59 -10.42
CA ARG A 209 8.26 -12.19 -10.83
C ARG A 209 7.21 -11.38 -10.10
N GLY A 210 6.04 -11.96 -9.83
CA GLY A 210 5.02 -11.33 -8.98
C GLY A 210 5.54 -10.99 -7.59
N VAL A 211 6.17 -11.95 -6.91
CA VAL A 211 6.76 -11.75 -5.56
C VAL A 211 7.95 -10.78 -5.61
N ALA A 212 8.79 -10.83 -6.65
CA ALA A 212 9.89 -9.88 -6.81
C ALA A 212 9.37 -8.45 -7.08
N GLY A 213 8.30 -8.31 -7.86
CA GLY A 213 7.60 -7.04 -8.09
C GLY A 213 7.04 -6.47 -6.78
N CYS A 214 6.35 -7.31 -6.00
CA CYS A 214 5.86 -6.92 -4.67
C CYS A 214 6.98 -6.41 -3.75
N GLN A 215 8.15 -7.06 -3.75
CA GLN A 215 9.28 -6.57 -2.95
C GLN A 215 9.84 -5.23 -3.44
N ARG A 216 9.75 -4.94 -4.75
CA ARG A 216 10.18 -3.65 -5.30
C ARG A 216 9.18 -2.54 -4.96
N ASP A 217 7.89 -2.83 -5.07
CA ASP A 217 6.82 -1.92 -4.66
C ASP A 217 6.94 -1.58 -3.16
N HIS A 218 7.40 -2.54 -2.35
CA HIS A 218 7.58 -2.41 -0.91
C HIS A 218 9.04 -2.18 -0.50
N PHE A 219 9.88 -1.73 -1.43
CA PHE A 219 11.30 -1.51 -1.17
C PHE A 219 11.52 -0.32 -0.23
N HIS A 220 10.78 0.76 -0.44
CA HIS A 220 10.89 1.98 0.35
C HIS A 220 10.09 1.90 1.66
N PHE A 221 10.30 2.86 2.55
CA PHE A 221 9.45 3.10 3.71
C PHE A 221 9.25 4.61 3.86
N SER A 222 8.07 5.00 4.35
CA SER A 222 7.67 6.41 4.48
C SER A 222 7.74 6.88 5.92
N VAL A 223 8.27 8.08 6.10
CA VAL A 223 8.23 8.81 7.38
C VAL A 223 6.96 9.67 7.45
N ALA A 224 6.44 10.12 6.30
CA ALA A 224 5.17 10.84 6.24
C ALA A 224 4.00 9.99 6.73
N VAL A 225 3.95 8.71 6.32
CA VAL A 225 2.91 7.76 6.75
C VAL A 225 3.54 6.42 7.11
N ASN A 226 3.75 6.18 8.40
CA ASN A 226 4.31 4.92 8.88
C ASN A 226 3.41 3.73 8.46
N GLY A 227 4.04 2.64 8.01
CA GLY A 227 3.35 1.48 7.44
C GLY A 227 3.09 1.56 5.94
N ILE A 228 3.40 2.69 5.29
CA ILE A 228 3.33 2.81 3.85
C ILE A 228 4.75 2.81 3.25
N PHE A 229 4.90 2.17 2.10
CA PHE A 229 6.19 1.96 1.41
C PHE A 229 6.42 2.94 0.26
N TRP A 230 6.11 4.20 0.50
CA TRP A 230 6.27 5.27 -0.48
C TRP A 230 7.73 5.64 -0.71
N TYR A 231 8.02 6.03 -1.96
CA TYR A 231 9.28 6.66 -2.32
C TYR A 231 9.20 8.16 -2.02
N GLU A 232 9.42 8.56 -0.76
CA GLU A 232 9.30 9.94 -0.24
C GLU A 232 9.51 11.10 -1.25
N PRO A 233 10.57 11.11 -2.10
CA PRO A 233 10.78 12.20 -3.03
C PRO A 233 9.60 12.55 -3.95
N ALA A 234 8.71 11.62 -4.31
CA ALA A 234 7.56 11.99 -5.15
C ALA A 234 6.41 12.66 -4.38
N ILE A 235 6.42 12.68 -3.03
CA ILE A 235 5.50 13.51 -2.24
C ILE A 235 6.08 14.87 -1.88
N PHE A 236 7.36 15.15 -2.18
CA PHE A 236 7.96 16.46 -1.90
C PHE A 236 7.18 17.65 -2.46
N PRO A 237 6.65 17.64 -3.70
CA PRO A 237 5.81 18.73 -4.19
C PRO A 237 4.55 18.95 -3.33
N VAL A 238 3.91 17.86 -2.89
CA VAL A 238 2.70 17.91 -2.06
C VAL A 238 3.03 18.42 -0.66
N ILE A 239 4.09 17.92 -0.03
CA ILE A 239 4.52 18.37 1.30
C ILE A 239 4.93 19.85 1.27
N TYR A 240 5.67 20.27 0.25
CA TYR A 240 6.03 21.67 0.06
C TYR A 240 4.77 22.55 -0.03
N LYS A 241 3.78 22.14 -0.84
CA LYS A 241 2.52 22.85 -0.98
C LYS A 241 1.73 22.94 0.33
N ILE A 242 1.72 21.87 1.14
CA ILE A 242 1.13 21.87 2.48
C ILE A 242 1.84 22.92 3.36
N PHE A 243 3.17 22.93 3.40
CA PHE A 243 3.93 23.88 4.22
C PHE A 243 3.71 25.34 3.80
N ARG A 244 3.58 25.61 2.50
CA ARG A 244 3.29 26.94 1.96
C ARG A 244 1.81 27.35 2.06
N SER A 245 0.92 26.44 2.45
CA SER A 245 -0.52 26.73 2.58
C SER A 245 -0.80 27.69 3.74
N PRO A 246 -1.97 28.37 3.76
CA PRO A 246 -2.37 29.24 4.88
C PRO A 246 -2.40 28.54 6.25
N VAL A 247 -2.50 27.21 6.29
CA VAL A 247 -2.53 26.42 7.54
C VAL A 247 -1.17 26.48 8.25
N PHE A 248 -0.08 26.42 7.50
CA PHE A 248 1.29 26.38 8.04
C PHE A 248 2.05 27.69 7.82
N ALA A 249 1.68 28.43 6.77
CA ALA A 249 2.15 29.77 6.44
C ALA A 249 3.68 29.93 6.41
N MET A 250 4.42 28.83 6.19
CA MET A 250 5.88 28.87 6.08
C MET A 250 6.26 29.58 4.80
N ASP A 251 7.32 30.37 4.78
CA ASP A 251 7.94 30.89 3.56
C ASP A 251 8.68 29.80 2.73
N ASP A 252 9.31 30.16 1.60
CA ASP A 252 10.06 29.17 0.79
C ASP A 252 11.25 28.57 1.56
N GLY A 253 11.99 29.40 2.30
CA GLY A 253 13.15 28.97 3.06
C GLY A 253 12.76 28.08 4.24
N GLU A 254 11.73 28.49 4.98
CA GLU A 254 11.16 27.74 6.09
C GLU A 254 10.61 26.38 5.63
N ALA A 255 9.85 26.34 4.54
CA ALA A 255 9.30 25.09 4.00
C ALA A 255 10.42 24.11 3.59
N ARG A 256 11.47 24.58 2.92
CA ARG A 256 12.62 23.75 2.53
C ARG A 256 13.40 23.24 3.73
N ALA A 257 13.67 24.12 4.69
CA ALA A 257 14.36 23.76 5.92
C ALA A 257 13.55 22.70 6.71
N MET A 258 12.23 22.85 6.76
CA MET A 258 11.35 21.86 7.40
C MET A 258 11.35 20.52 6.65
N MET A 259 11.30 20.52 5.32
CA MET A 259 11.42 19.29 4.52
C MET A 259 12.76 18.60 4.74
N GLU A 260 13.86 19.34 4.78
CA GLU A 260 15.18 18.80 5.09
C GLU A 260 15.21 18.17 6.49
N ALA A 261 14.66 18.86 7.48
CA ALA A 261 14.56 18.36 8.85
C ALA A 261 13.72 17.08 8.95
N CYS A 262 12.64 16.97 8.18
CA CYS A 262 11.74 15.80 8.22
C CYS A 262 12.27 14.60 7.42
N PHE A 263 12.95 14.81 6.29
CA PHE A 263 13.26 13.73 5.33
C PHE A 263 14.74 13.47 5.10
N ALA A 264 15.64 14.39 5.46
CA ALA A 264 17.08 14.28 5.23
C ALA A 264 17.93 14.18 6.52
N ARG A 265 17.28 14.15 7.68
CA ARG A 265 17.92 13.99 8.99
C ARG A 265 17.33 12.79 9.73
N GLU A 266 18.11 12.23 10.64
CA GLU A 266 17.62 11.18 11.54
C GLU A 266 16.54 11.74 12.46
N SER A 267 15.53 10.93 12.73
CA SER A 267 14.41 11.26 13.61
C SER A 267 13.77 9.99 14.15
N ASP A 268 13.02 10.10 15.25
CA ASP A 268 12.28 8.97 15.82
C ASP A 268 11.28 8.37 14.82
N GLY A 269 10.66 9.23 13.99
CA GLY A 269 9.77 8.80 12.91
C GLY A 269 10.47 7.95 11.85
N LEU A 270 11.71 8.31 11.50
CA LEU A 270 12.54 7.52 10.58
C LEU A 270 12.90 6.16 11.17
N THR A 271 13.34 6.13 12.43
CA THR A 271 13.66 4.88 13.13
C THR A 271 12.42 3.98 13.22
N ALA A 272 11.26 4.53 13.56
CA ALA A 272 10.00 3.79 13.65
C ALA A 272 9.53 3.24 12.30
N ALA A 273 9.69 4.01 11.21
CA ALA A 273 9.35 3.58 9.86
C ALA A 273 10.26 2.45 9.37
N ALA A 274 11.57 2.58 9.61
CA ALA A 274 12.55 1.54 9.27
C ALA A 274 12.29 0.24 10.05
N GLU A 275 11.95 0.34 11.34
CA GLU A 275 11.61 -0.83 12.15
C GLU A 275 10.32 -1.51 11.66
N THR A 276 9.29 -0.72 11.32
CA THR A 276 8.04 -1.25 10.74
C THR A 276 8.31 -2.00 9.43
N HIS A 277 9.17 -1.44 8.56
CA HIS A 277 9.61 -2.08 7.32
C HIS A 277 10.35 -3.40 7.55
N ARG A 278 11.26 -3.43 8.53
CA ARG A 278 11.99 -4.65 8.92
C ARG A 278 11.05 -5.75 9.41
N ILE A 279 10.09 -5.40 10.28
CA ILE A 279 9.06 -6.33 10.77
C ILE A 279 8.22 -6.87 9.60
N ALA A 280 7.83 -6.00 8.65
CA ALA A 280 7.10 -6.42 7.47
C ALA A 280 7.89 -7.41 6.61
N ALA A 281 9.18 -7.14 6.36
CA ALA A 281 10.04 -8.04 5.59
C ALA A 281 10.17 -9.43 6.24
N GLU A 282 10.31 -9.50 7.57
CA GLU A 282 10.35 -10.77 8.30
C GLU A 282 8.99 -11.50 8.28
N SER A 283 7.88 -10.75 8.37
CA SER A 283 6.53 -11.31 8.28
C SER A 283 6.29 -11.90 6.88
N TYR A 284 6.76 -11.24 5.83
CA TYR A 284 6.68 -11.73 4.45
C TYR A 284 7.49 -13.02 4.28
N ARG A 285 8.70 -13.05 4.82
CA ARG A 285 9.56 -14.25 4.82
C ARG A 285 8.87 -15.43 5.50
N ALA A 286 8.27 -15.20 6.68
CA ALA A 286 7.54 -16.24 7.40
C ALA A 286 6.30 -16.72 6.62
N PHE A 287 5.56 -15.80 5.99
CA PHE A 287 4.37 -16.13 5.20
C PHE A 287 4.66 -17.03 3.99
N VAL A 288 5.81 -16.83 3.33
CA VAL A 288 6.19 -17.62 2.15
C VAL A 288 7.08 -18.83 2.46
N GLU A 289 7.38 -19.09 3.74
CA GLU A 289 8.16 -20.24 4.18
C GLU A 289 7.68 -21.58 3.59
N PRO A 290 6.36 -21.89 3.58
CA PRO A 290 5.85 -23.15 3.02
C PRO A 290 5.80 -23.17 1.47
N VAL A 291 6.14 -22.06 0.80
CA VAL A 291 5.99 -21.91 -0.66
C VAL A 291 7.26 -22.41 -1.37
N THR A 292 7.28 -23.69 -1.71
CA THR A 292 8.47 -24.39 -2.24
C THR A 292 8.84 -24.01 -3.66
N TRP A 293 7.93 -23.40 -4.42
CA TRP A 293 8.18 -22.97 -5.81
C TRP A 293 8.78 -21.56 -5.93
N LEU A 294 9.07 -20.88 -4.81
CA LEU A 294 9.79 -19.61 -4.82
C LEU A 294 11.31 -19.84 -4.81
N ASN A 295 12.03 -18.99 -5.52
CA ASN A 295 13.48 -18.95 -5.48
C ASN A 295 13.98 -18.41 -4.14
N ALA A 296 15.25 -18.70 -3.81
CA ALA A 296 15.86 -18.28 -2.54
C ALA A 296 15.77 -16.76 -2.31
N GLY A 297 15.98 -15.94 -3.35
CA GLY A 297 15.93 -14.48 -3.22
C GLY A 297 14.54 -13.97 -2.79
N ASN A 298 13.47 -14.59 -3.30
CA ASN A 298 12.11 -14.27 -2.90
C ASN A 298 11.79 -14.83 -1.53
N ARG A 299 12.18 -16.07 -1.22
CA ARG A 299 11.96 -16.65 0.11
C ARG A 299 12.66 -15.85 1.22
N GLU A 300 13.83 -15.28 0.94
CA GLU A 300 14.60 -14.47 1.89
C GLU A 300 14.18 -12.99 1.95
N MET A 301 13.22 -12.56 1.11
CA MET A 301 12.86 -11.14 0.91
C MET A 301 14.07 -10.26 0.60
N ARG A 302 15.02 -10.79 -0.20
CA ARG A 302 16.35 -10.19 -0.40
C ARG A 302 16.30 -8.80 -1.03
N THR A 303 15.27 -8.48 -1.83
CA THR A 303 15.16 -7.15 -2.44
C THR A 303 14.70 -6.14 -1.41
N MET A 304 13.64 -6.43 -0.67
CA MET A 304 13.07 -5.54 0.34
C MET A 304 14.11 -5.24 1.44
N ARG A 305 14.82 -6.25 1.94
CA ARG A 305 15.83 -6.12 3.01
C ARG A 305 17.11 -5.35 2.64
N LYS A 306 17.26 -4.93 1.38
CA LYS A 306 18.37 -4.07 0.96
C LYS A 306 18.16 -2.61 1.33
N ASN A 307 16.98 -2.20 1.77
CA ASN A 307 16.76 -0.82 2.20
C ASN A 307 17.07 -0.64 3.68
N ASP A 308 17.56 0.54 4.05
CA ASP A 308 17.95 0.91 5.41
C ASP A 308 17.92 2.43 5.59
N VAL A 309 18.13 2.89 6.83
CA VAL A 309 18.15 4.31 7.20
C VAL A 309 19.20 5.10 6.42
N GLY A 310 20.40 4.54 6.21
CA GLY A 310 21.49 5.21 5.50
C GLY A 310 21.14 5.44 4.03
N ARG A 311 20.61 4.43 3.35
CA ARG A 311 20.13 4.52 1.97
C ARG A 311 18.97 5.50 1.83
N TYR A 312 18.01 5.48 2.76
CA TYR A 312 16.91 6.44 2.82
C TYR A 312 17.44 7.88 2.88
N LEU A 313 18.33 8.17 3.83
CA LEU A 313 18.87 9.53 4.02
C LEU A 313 19.70 9.98 2.82
N ALA A 314 20.55 9.12 2.28
CA ALA A 314 21.36 9.44 1.11
C ALA A 314 20.48 9.78 -0.11
N GLY A 315 19.45 8.96 -0.36
CA GLY A 315 18.49 9.19 -1.44
C GLY A 315 17.73 10.51 -1.26
N ASN A 316 17.16 10.75 -0.09
CA ASN A 316 16.36 11.95 0.17
C ASN A 316 17.20 13.24 0.15
N ARG A 317 18.43 13.22 0.69
CA ARG A 317 19.36 14.37 0.60
C ARG A 317 19.65 14.74 -0.85
N SER A 318 19.97 13.74 -1.67
CA SER A 318 20.26 13.95 -3.09
C SER A 318 19.05 14.53 -3.83
N GLN A 319 17.85 14.01 -3.57
CA GLN A 319 16.63 14.47 -4.24
C GLN A 319 16.18 15.85 -3.75
N LEU A 320 16.29 16.15 -2.45
CA LEU A 320 15.98 17.48 -1.91
C LEU A 320 16.94 18.55 -2.43
N ALA A 321 18.23 18.24 -2.62
CA ALA A 321 19.18 19.19 -3.20
C ALA A 321 18.80 19.62 -4.62
N GLY A 322 18.18 18.71 -5.39
CA GLY A 322 17.65 18.99 -6.73
C GLY A 322 16.20 19.49 -6.76
N PHE A 323 15.50 19.54 -5.62
CA PHE A 323 14.07 19.82 -5.57
C PHE A 323 13.76 21.27 -5.93
N ARG A 324 13.00 21.44 -7.01
CA ARG A 324 12.42 22.73 -7.40
C ARG A 324 10.89 22.62 -7.35
N PRO A 325 10.21 23.50 -6.58
CA PRO A 325 8.76 23.57 -6.58
C PRO A 325 8.32 23.91 -8.01
N LYS A 326 7.32 23.17 -8.49
CA LYS A 326 6.71 23.39 -9.79
C LYS A 326 5.50 24.29 -9.65
#